data_AF-A0AA42YS87-F1
#
_entry.id   AF-A0AA42YS87-F1
#
_cell.length_a   1.000
_cell.length_b   1.000
_cell.length_c   1.000
_cell.angle_alpha   90.00
_cell.angle_beta   90.00
_cell.angle_gamma   90.00
#
_symmetry.space_group_name_H-M   'P 1'
#
loop_
_entity.id
_entity.type
_entity.pdbx_description
1 polymer ?
#
loop_
_entity_poly.entity_id
_entity_poly.type
_entity_poly.pdbx_seq_one_letter_code
_entity_poly.pdbx_strand_id
1 'polypeptide(L)'
;MTYLSKYKKFFIIFFIVAAISFFSLADILVPKDVAAAQKQSCVTSKCHANMGKGKYVHGPVSVLQCTICHVPTAEHAFKPMENEGKLCNQCHDKEFTGEVTHPPVKERKCTKCHDPHQSPNQFMLLNEGS
;
A
#
# COMPACT_ATOMS: atom_id res chain seq x y z
N MET A 1 -22.73 40.99 -40.07
CA MET A 1 -22.34 40.70 -38.67
C MET A 1 -23.22 39.61 -38.04
N THR A 2 -23.38 38.44 -38.69
CA THR A 2 -24.34 37.40 -38.24
C THR A 2 -23.86 35.96 -38.48
N TYR A 3 -22.72 35.74 -39.14
CA TYR A 3 -22.24 34.41 -39.49
C TYR A 3 -21.47 33.73 -38.34
N LEU A 4 -20.62 34.46 -37.62
CA LEU A 4 -19.81 33.91 -36.51
C LEU A 4 -20.62 33.39 -35.31
N SER A 5 -21.83 33.91 -35.05
CA SER A 5 -22.63 33.48 -33.88
C SER A 5 -23.31 32.12 -34.08
N LYS A 6 -23.57 31.73 -35.34
CA LYS A 6 -24.22 30.46 -35.68
C LYS A 6 -23.26 29.29 -35.50
N TYR A 7 -21.98 29.45 -35.86
CA TYR A 7 -20.93 28.45 -35.66
C TYR A 7 -20.51 28.32 -34.19
N LYS A 8 -20.52 29.40 -33.41
CA LYS A 8 -20.23 29.34 -31.96
C LYS A 8 -21.26 28.49 -31.20
N LYS A 9 -22.55 28.58 -31.56
CA LYS A 9 -23.61 27.73 -30.99
C LYS A 9 -23.48 26.27 -31.42
N PHE A 10 -23.14 26.01 -32.68
CA PHE A 10 -22.92 24.64 -33.18
C PHE A 10 -21.69 23.98 -32.53
N PHE A 11 -20.61 24.75 -32.33
CA PHE A 11 -19.39 24.28 -31.67
C PHE A 11 -19.63 24.00 -30.19
N ILE A 12 -20.38 24.86 -29.49
CA ILE A 12 -20.75 24.63 -28.08
C ILE A 12 -21.64 23.38 -27.93
N ILE A 13 -22.61 23.18 -28.82
CA ILE A 13 -23.47 21.97 -28.78
C ILE A 13 -22.66 20.71 -29.09
N PHE A 14 -21.72 20.76 -30.04
CA PHE A 14 -20.84 19.63 -30.35
C PHE A 14 -19.94 19.26 -29.17
N PHE A 15 -19.37 20.24 -28.46
CA PHE A 15 -18.57 20.00 -27.25
C PHE A 15 -19.40 19.49 -26.07
N ILE A 16 -20.65 19.93 -25.92
CA ILE A 16 -21.57 19.42 -24.88
C ILE A 16 -21.97 17.97 -25.17
N VAL A 17 -22.30 17.64 -26.43
CA VAL A 17 -22.66 16.27 -26.83
C VAL A 17 -21.45 15.33 -26.74
N ALA A 18 -20.25 15.79 -27.10
CA ALA A 18 -19.00 15.03 -26.94
C ALA A 18 -18.64 14.79 -25.46
N ALA A 19 -18.88 15.77 -24.58
CA ALA A 19 -18.64 15.62 -23.14
C ALA A 19 -19.64 14.64 -22.48
N ILE A 20 -20.90 14.64 -22.91
CA ILE A 20 -21.94 13.71 -22.42
C ILE A 20 -21.67 12.26 -22.88
N SER A 21 -21.11 12.09 -24.08
CA SER A 21 -20.77 10.74 -24.60
C SER A 21 -19.44 10.19 -24.04
N PHE A 22 -18.55 11.04 -23.52
CA PHE A 22 -17.36 10.59 -22.79
C PHE A 22 -17.65 10.16 -21.34
N PHE A 23 -18.66 10.76 -20.70
CA PHE A 23 -19.00 10.48 -19.30
C PHE A 23 -19.66 9.10 -19.11
N SER A 24 -20.33 8.55 -20.14
CA SER A 24 -21.06 7.28 -20.02
C SER A 24 -20.24 6.01 -20.23
N LEU A 25 -19.00 6.07 -20.74
CA LEU A 25 -18.17 4.85 -20.89
C LEU A 25 -17.31 4.53 -19.65
N ALA A 26 -16.85 5.54 -18.91
CA ALA A 26 -16.01 5.32 -17.73
C ALA A 26 -16.79 4.66 -16.58
N ASP A 27 -18.05 5.01 -16.39
CA ASP A 27 -18.91 4.46 -15.33
C ASP A 27 -19.42 3.03 -15.61
N ILE A 28 -19.27 2.53 -16.84
CA ILE A 28 -19.67 1.16 -17.22
C ILE A 28 -18.51 0.18 -17.04
N LEU A 29 -17.27 0.64 -17.24
CA LEU A 29 -16.08 -0.21 -17.13
C LEU A 29 -15.48 -0.26 -15.72
N VAL A 30 -15.79 0.72 -14.86
CA VAL A 30 -15.39 0.68 -13.45
C VAL A 30 -16.54 0.08 -12.64
N PRO A 31 -16.40 -1.17 -12.17
CA PRO A 31 -17.43 -1.78 -11.33
C PRO A 31 -17.58 -0.92 -10.07
N LYS A 32 -18.80 -0.44 -9.80
CA LYS A 32 -19.13 0.36 -8.59
C LYS A 32 -18.79 -0.39 -7.29
N ASP A 33 -18.66 -1.71 -7.40
CA ASP A 33 -18.22 -2.68 -6.42
C ASP A 33 -16.73 -2.57 -6.05
N VAL A 34 -15.87 -2.01 -6.89
CA VAL A 34 -14.46 -1.71 -6.51
C VAL A 34 -14.40 -0.57 -5.48
N ALA A 35 -15.38 0.36 -5.49
CA ALA A 35 -15.49 1.40 -4.47
C ALA A 35 -16.09 0.90 -3.14
N ALA A 36 -16.80 -0.24 -3.17
CA ALA A 36 -17.50 -0.80 -2.01
C ALA A 36 -16.73 -1.93 -1.29
N ALA A 37 -15.57 -2.36 -1.81
CA ALA A 37 -14.69 -3.34 -1.17
C ALA A 37 -13.87 -2.76 0.01
N GLN A 38 -14.21 -1.58 0.53
CA GLN A 38 -13.63 -1.05 1.76
C GLN A 38 -14.31 -1.69 2.99
N LYS A 39 -14.14 -3.01 3.12
CA LYS A 39 -14.25 -3.70 4.41
C LYS A 39 -13.14 -3.10 5.27
N GLN A 40 -13.46 -2.05 6.03
CA GLN A 40 -12.62 -1.30 6.96
C GLN A 40 -11.12 -1.53 6.77
N SER A 41 -10.43 -0.60 6.08
CA SER A 41 -8.97 -0.52 6.12
C SER A 41 -8.51 -0.68 7.57
N CYS A 42 -7.53 -1.56 7.83
CA CYS A 42 -6.95 -1.72 9.17
C CYS A 42 -6.45 -0.37 9.72
N VAL A 43 -6.05 0.53 8.82
CA VAL A 43 -5.61 1.90 9.11
C VAL A 43 -6.81 2.84 9.04
N THR A 44 -7.41 3.09 10.21
CA THR A 44 -8.40 4.15 10.42
C THR A 44 -7.91 5.15 11.46
N SER A 45 -8.55 6.31 11.54
CA SER A 45 -8.30 7.29 12.60
C SER A 45 -8.58 6.76 14.01
N LYS A 46 -9.35 5.68 14.14
CA LYS A 46 -9.76 5.12 15.43
C LYS A 46 -8.89 3.94 15.90
N CYS A 47 -8.33 3.14 14.98
CA CYS A 47 -7.72 1.86 15.35
C CYS A 47 -6.20 1.79 15.10
N HIS A 48 -5.71 2.03 13.88
CA HIS A 48 -4.27 2.02 13.58
C HIS A 48 -3.83 3.32 12.91
N ALA A 49 -4.15 4.46 13.53
CA ALA A 49 -4.03 5.79 12.92
C ALA A 49 -2.61 6.17 12.48
N ASN A 50 -1.57 5.52 13.03
CA ASN A 50 -0.17 5.86 12.78
C ASN A 50 0.57 4.80 11.95
N MET A 51 -0.09 3.71 11.55
CA MET A 51 0.54 2.67 10.75
C MET A 51 0.79 3.17 9.33
N GLY A 52 2.01 2.99 8.83
CA GLY A 52 2.43 3.46 7.51
C GLY A 52 2.68 4.97 7.41
N LYS A 53 2.82 5.68 8.54
CA LYS A 53 3.11 7.12 8.59
C LYS A 53 4.54 7.45 9.04
N GLY A 54 5.37 6.44 9.25
CA GLY A 54 6.78 6.62 9.60
C GLY A 54 7.62 7.23 8.46
N LYS A 55 8.85 7.63 8.78
CA LYS A 55 9.78 8.21 7.79
C LYS A 55 10.22 7.19 6.74
N TYR A 56 10.54 5.99 7.19
CA TYR A 56 10.80 4.84 6.34
C TYR A 56 9.73 3.81 6.65
N VAL A 57 8.91 3.49 5.65
CA VAL A 57 7.80 2.53 5.77
C VAL A 57 8.11 1.33 4.90
N HIS A 58 7.91 0.13 5.45
CA HIS A 58 8.12 -1.11 4.72
C HIS A 58 7.09 -1.23 3.58
N GLY A 59 7.53 -1.69 2.40
CA GLY A 59 6.73 -1.71 1.18
C GLY A 59 5.31 -2.28 1.34
N PRO A 60 5.14 -3.49 1.90
CA PRO A 60 3.80 -4.06 2.13
C PRO A 60 2.91 -3.18 3.02
N VAL A 61 3.49 -2.45 3.97
CA VAL A 61 2.74 -1.53 4.85
C VAL A 61 2.36 -0.25 4.13
N SER A 62 3.22 0.29 3.25
CA SER A 62 2.93 1.52 2.51
C SER A 62 1.76 1.37 1.54
N VAL A 63 1.49 0.15 1.10
CA VAL A 63 0.35 -0.21 0.23
C VAL A 63 -0.79 -0.93 0.98
N LEU A 64 -0.79 -0.90 2.32
CA LEU A 64 -1.83 -1.48 3.18
C LEU A 64 -2.08 -2.99 2.99
N GLN A 65 -1.07 -3.75 2.56
CA GLN A 65 -1.14 -5.19 2.37
C GLN A 65 -0.77 -5.96 3.65
N CYS A 66 -1.54 -5.73 4.72
CA CYS A 66 -1.28 -6.33 6.04
C CYS A 66 -1.33 -7.88 6.02
N THR A 67 -2.14 -8.45 5.15
CA THR A 67 -2.39 -9.90 5.08
C THR A 67 -1.29 -10.70 4.40
N ILE A 68 -0.27 -10.04 3.84
CA ILE A 68 0.94 -10.71 3.35
C ILE A 68 1.76 -11.25 4.52
N CYS A 69 1.68 -10.62 5.69
CA CYS A 69 2.42 -11.04 6.88
C CYS A 69 1.53 -11.56 8.00
N HIS A 70 0.31 -11.04 8.13
CA HIS A 70 -0.61 -11.38 9.22
C HIS A 70 -1.82 -12.16 8.76
N VAL A 71 -2.29 -13.07 9.61
CA VAL A 71 -3.59 -13.75 9.42
C VAL A 71 -4.63 -13.06 10.29
N PRO A 72 -5.72 -12.52 9.71
CA PRO A 72 -6.84 -12.00 10.49
C PRO A 72 -7.51 -13.13 11.28
N THR A 73 -7.71 -12.95 12.58
CA THR A 73 -8.55 -13.84 13.41
C THR A 73 -9.80 -13.10 13.88
N ALA A 74 -10.77 -13.83 14.45
CA ALA A 74 -12.03 -13.25 14.91
C ALA A 74 -11.84 -12.19 16.02
N GLU A 75 -10.75 -12.28 16.78
CA GLU A 75 -10.46 -11.45 17.96
C GLU A 75 -9.59 -10.23 17.66
N HIS A 76 -9.40 -9.85 16.38
CA HIS A 76 -8.41 -8.83 16.01
C HIS A 76 -6.96 -9.21 16.42
N ALA A 77 -6.68 -10.50 16.65
CA ALA A 77 -5.33 -10.97 16.92
C ALA A 77 -4.59 -11.17 15.60
N PHE A 78 -3.98 -10.12 15.07
CA PHE A 78 -3.15 -10.19 13.85
C PHE A 78 -1.84 -10.92 14.14
N LYS A 79 -1.90 -12.26 14.08
CA LYS A 79 -0.72 -13.09 14.28
C LYS A 79 0.10 -13.16 12.98
N PRO A 80 1.44 -13.12 13.06
CA PRO A 80 2.28 -13.47 11.92
C PRO A 80 1.87 -14.84 11.37
N MET A 81 1.80 -14.97 10.05
CA MET A 81 1.42 -16.23 9.39
C MET A 81 2.47 -17.33 9.55
N GLU A 82 3.70 -16.94 9.83
CA GLU A 82 4.86 -17.82 9.95
C GLU A 82 5.79 -17.34 11.06
N ASN A 83 6.75 -18.18 11.41
CA ASN A 83 7.88 -17.76 12.23
C ASN A 83 8.68 -16.65 11.50
N GLU A 84 9.23 -15.73 12.28
CA GLU A 84 9.91 -14.52 11.83
C GLU A 84 10.89 -14.77 10.66
N GLY A 85 11.83 -15.68 10.84
CA GLY A 85 12.85 -15.96 9.82
C GLY A 85 12.27 -16.50 8.52
N LYS A 86 11.32 -17.45 8.59
CA LYS A 86 10.65 -17.95 7.38
C LYS A 86 9.82 -16.87 6.72
N LEU A 87 9.11 -16.04 7.50
CA LEU A 87 8.26 -14.98 6.98
C LEU A 87 9.07 -13.96 6.19
N CYS A 88 10.18 -13.46 6.75
CA CYS A 88 11.06 -12.53 6.04
C CYS A 88 11.61 -13.15 4.75
N ASN A 89 11.99 -14.43 4.79
CA ASN A 89 12.57 -15.15 3.66
C ASN A 89 11.57 -15.50 2.55
N GLN A 90 10.26 -15.27 2.74
CA GLN A 90 9.29 -15.40 1.65
C GLN A 90 9.54 -14.38 0.53
N CYS A 91 10.21 -13.25 0.85
CA CYS A 91 10.55 -12.21 -0.12
C CYS A 91 12.02 -11.80 -0.07
N HIS A 92 12.64 -11.81 1.11
CA HIS A 92 14.04 -11.47 1.28
C HIS A 92 14.91 -12.72 1.23
N ASP A 93 15.11 -13.22 0.01
CA ASP A 93 16.04 -14.32 -0.25
C ASP A 93 17.46 -13.75 -0.36
N LYS A 94 18.07 -13.51 0.80
CA LYS A 94 19.49 -13.15 0.88
C LYS A 94 20.20 -14.26 1.62
N GLU A 95 21.05 -14.96 0.89
CA GLU A 95 22.18 -15.64 1.52
C GLU A 95 23.04 -14.55 2.18
N PHE A 96 23.26 -14.68 3.49
CA PHE A 96 24.12 -13.75 4.22
C PHE A 96 25.58 -14.11 3.87
N THR A 97 26.08 -13.58 2.75
CA THR A 97 27.38 -13.96 2.15
C THR A 97 28.59 -13.29 2.80
N GLY A 98 28.47 -12.80 4.04
CA GLY A 98 29.59 -12.21 4.77
C GLY A 98 30.52 -13.29 5.32
N GLU A 99 31.83 -13.03 5.33
CA GLU A 99 32.84 -13.92 5.95
C GLU A 99 32.51 -14.18 7.44
N VAL A 100 32.00 -13.16 8.12
CA VAL A 100 31.42 -13.26 9.46
C VAL A 100 29.98 -12.78 9.42
N THR A 101 29.05 -13.67 9.75
CA THR A 101 27.63 -13.33 9.91
C THR A 101 27.30 -13.14 11.38
N HIS A 102 26.74 -11.97 11.73
CA HIS A 102 26.32 -11.65 13.09
C HIS A 102 25.27 -12.67 13.59
N PRO A 103 25.34 -13.19 14.83
CA PRO A 103 24.47 -14.28 15.28
C PRO A 103 22.96 -14.06 15.09
N PRO A 104 22.37 -12.88 15.35
CA PRO A 104 20.95 -12.63 15.08
C PRO A 104 20.56 -12.85 13.62
N VAL A 105 21.45 -12.53 12.68
CA VAL A 105 21.23 -12.72 11.25
C VAL A 105 21.26 -14.20 10.90
N LYS A 106 22.26 -14.94 11.41
CA LYS A 106 22.38 -16.40 11.24
C LYS A 106 21.19 -17.15 11.82
N GLU A 107 20.66 -16.66 12.95
CA GLU A 107 19.49 -17.21 13.64
C GLU A 107 18.16 -16.71 13.06
N ARG A 108 18.19 -15.86 12.02
CA ARG A 108 17.02 -15.22 11.40
C ARG A 108 16.12 -14.45 12.37
N LYS A 109 16.73 -13.78 13.35
CA LYS A 109 16.09 -12.87 14.31
C LYS A 109 16.14 -11.42 13.79
N CYS A 110 15.53 -11.21 12.62
CA CYS A 110 15.54 -9.96 11.85
C CYS A 110 15.08 -8.73 12.67
N THR A 111 14.06 -8.91 13.48
CA THR A 111 13.39 -7.88 14.29
C THR A 111 14.17 -7.47 15.53
N LYS A 112 15.31 -8.10 15.80
CA LYS A 112 16.26 -7.60 16.80
C LYS A 112 16.83 -6.24 16.42
N CYS A 113 16.91 -5.97 15.12
CA CYS A 113 17.43 -4.72 14.58
C CYS A 113 16.45 -4.01 13.63
N HIS A 114 15.48 -4.71 13.04
CA HIS A 114 14.52 -4.14 12.08
C HIS A 114 13.09 -4.03 12.63
N ASP A 115 12.40 -2.93 12.35
CA ASP A 115 10.94 -2.84 12.47
C ASP A 115 10.29 -3.31 11.15
N PRO A 116 9.44 -4.35 11.15
CA PRO A 116 8.83 -4.87 9.93
C PRO A 116 7.76 -3.94 9.33
N HIS A 117 7.38 -2.87 10.03
CA HIS A 117 6.37 -1.92 9.58
C HIS A 117 6.99 -0.60 9.16
N GLN A 118 7.71 0.08 10.06
CA GLN A 118 8.24 1.41 9.83
C GLN A 118 9.29 1.83 10.86
N SER A 119 10.21 2.71 10.46
CA SER A 119 11.24 3.26 11.35
C SER A 119 11.57 4.73 11.04
N PRO A 120 12.05 5.51 12.02
CA PRO A 120 12.75 6.77 11.74
C PRO A 120 14.10 6.61 11.01
N ASN A 121 14.69 5.40 11.00
CA ASN A 121 16.01 5.13 10.41
C ASN A 121 15.92 4.36 9.09
N GLN A 122 16.91 4.55 8.22
CA GLN A 122 17.00 3.84 6.94
C GLN A 122 17.00 2.31 7.15
N PHE A 123 16.54 1.57 6.14
CA PHE A 123 16.43 0.11 6.17
C PHE A 123 15.56 -0.43 7.30
N MET A 124 14.65 0.38 7.83
CA MET A 124 13.77 0.03 8.95
C MET A 124 14.51 -0.30 10.25
N LEU A 125 15.72 0.24 10.46
CA LEU A 125 16.51 -0.09 11.65
C LEU A 125 15.93 0.53 12.92
N LEU A 126 15.96 -0.17 14.04
CA LEU A 126 15.47 0.36 15.32
C LEU A 126 16.34 1.55 15.80
N ASN A 127 17.65 1.51 15.56
CA ASN A 127 18.60 2.56 15.89
C ASN A 127 19.64 2.77 14.78
N GLU A 128 20.33 3.91 14.79
CA GLU A 128 21.50 4.12 13.94
C GLU A 128 22.62 3.14 14.32
N GLY A 129 23.17 2.40 13.35
CA GLY A 129 24.23 1.40 13.57
C GLY A 129 23.76 0.02 14.06
N SER A 130 22.45 -0.28 13.98
CA SER A 130 21.88 -1.60 14.32
C SER A 130 22.29 -2.71 13.37
#